data_AF-A0A3M1G789-F1
#
_entry.id   AF-A0A3M1G789-F1
#
_cell.length_a   1.000
_cell.length_b   1.000
_cell.length_c   1.000
_cell.angle_alpha   90.00
_cell.angle_beta   90.00
_cell.angle_gamma   90.00
#
_symmetry.space_group_name_H-M   'P 1'
#
loop_
_entity.id
_entity.type
_entity.pdbx_description
1 polymer ?
#
loop_
_entity_poly.entity_id
_entity_poly.type
_entity_poly.pdbx_seq_one_letter_code
_entity_poly.pdbx_strand_id
1 'polypeptide(L)'
;LFAGDPLPRPYVVKPVNEGSSVGVVIVGNDDPPLDAAAAGPWRDCARLLVEEYIPGRELSAAVLDDEALGVIELAPTRGFYDYEAKYTDGVTRHAMPAPIDRDTYQAALKTALAAHRAVGCRGVSRADFRYDDTGGTPGRLVLLEINTQPGMTPLSLVPEIAAHRGLGFDQLVARLLADAAIGK
;
A
#
# COMPACT_ATOMS: atom_id res chain seq x y z
N LEU A 1 22.00 1.29 -12.14
CA LEU A 1 21.75 0.43 -10.97
C LEU A 1 23.02 -0.26 -10.48
N PHE A 2 23.80 -0.94 -11.34
CA PHE A 2 24.95 -1.74 -10.90
C PHE A 2 26.30 -0.99 -10.83
N ALA A 3 26.37 0.25 -11.33
CA ALA A 3 27.59 1.05 -11.31
C ALA A 3 27.82 1.80 -9.96
N GLY A 4 26.85 1.71 -9.04
CA GLY A 4 26.82 2.45 -7.78
C GLY A 4 25.39 2.73 -7.34
N ASP A 5 25.22 3.18 -6.10
CA ASP A 5 23.89 3.43 -5.52
C ASP A 5 23.22 4.64 -6.20
N PRO A 6 21.99 4.49 -6.71
CA PRO A 6 21.25 5.57 -7.37
C PRO A 6 20.65 6.59 -6.39
N LEU A 7 20.50 6.22 -5.11
CA LEU A 7 20.00 7.05 -4.01
C LEU A 7 20.83 6.77 -2.75
N PRO A 8 20.82 7.68 -1.76
CA PRO A 8 21.33 7.37 -0.43
C PRO A 8 20.68 6.10 0.12
N ARG A 9 21.47 5.27 0.79
CA ARG A 9 20.97 4.07 1.47
C ARG A 9 20.29 4.43 2.79
N PRO A 10 19.29 3.64 3.24
CA PRO A 10 18.67 2.53 2.53
C PRO A 10 17.66 2.98 1.45
N TYR A 11 17.48 2.16 0.42
CA TYR A 11 16.51 2.42 -0.66
C TYR A 11 15.79 1.15 -1.10
N VAL A 12 14.67 1.31 -1.81
CA VAL A 12 13.85 0.22 -2.36
C VAL A 12 13.98 0.21 -3.88
N VAL A 13 14.15 -0.98 -4.46
CA VAL A 13 14.06 -1.22 -5.91
C VAL A 13 12.82 -2.05 -6.18
N LYS A 14 11.93 -1.59 -7.06
CA LYS A 14 10.71 -2.33 -7.42
C LYS A 14 10.40 -2.24 -8.92
N PRO A 15 9.75 -3.26 -9.51
CA PRO A 15 9.15 -3.14 -10.85
C PRO A 15 8.12 -2.01 -10.88
N VAL A 16 7.94 -1.39 -12.06
CA VAL A 16 6.99 -0.27 -12.22
C VAL A 16 5.52 -0.70 -12.36
N ASN A 17 5.26 -1.99 -12.58
CA ASN A 17 3.95 -2.51 -12.98
C ASN A 17 3.65 -3.91 -12.41
N GLU A 18 4.28 -4.27 -11.30
CA GLU A 18 3.96 -5.50 -10.57
C GLU A 18 3.15 -5.20 -9.31
N GLY A 19 2.34 -6.17 -8.89
CA GLY A 19 1.54 -6.10 -7.66
C GLY A 19 2.07 -7.05 -6.58
N SER A 20 1.40 -7.07 -5.43
CA SER A 20 1.63 -8.06 -4.37
C SER A 20 3.09 -8.15 -3.87
N SER A 21 3.81 -7.02 -3.91
CA SER A 21 5.22 -6.92 -3.49
C SER A 21 6.19 -7.79 -4.30
N VAL A 22 5.77 -8.31 -5.47
CA VAL A 22 6.62 -9.16 -6.31
C VAL A 22 7.80 -8.35 -6.84
N GLY A 23 9.00 -8.87 -6.62
CA GLY A 23 10.25 -8.24 -7.10
C GLY A 23 10.68 -7.01 -6.32
N VAL A 24 10.04 -6.69 -5.18
CA VAL A 24 10.50 -5.60 -4.30
C VAL A 24 11.78 -6.05 -3.58
N VAL A 25 12.84 -5.26 -3.70
CA VAL A 25 14.13 -5.48 -3.03
C VAL A 25 14.46 -4.25 -2.20
N ILE A 26 14.75 -4.44 -0.91
CA ILE A 26 15.26 -3.40 -0.02
C ILE A 26 16.78 -3.52 0.00
N VAL A 27 17.48 -2.43 -0.29
CA VAL A 27 18.94 -2.33 -0.18
C VAL A 27 19.27 -1.57 1.10
N GLY A 28 19.81 -2.29 2.07
CA GLY A 28 20.25 -1.79 3.36
C GLY A 28 21.58 -1.04 3.30
N ASN A 29 21.91 -0.35 4.40
CA ASN A 29 23.16 0.41 4.51
C ASN A 29 24.40 -0.45 4.30
N ASP A 30 24.41 -1.65 4.89
CA ASP A 30 25.56 -2.54 4.92
C ASP A 30 25.54 -3.63 3.82
N ASP A 31 24.55 -3.61 2.93
CA ASP A 31 24.44 -4.59 1.85
C ASP A 31 25.57 -4.47 0.82
N PRO A 32 25.95 -5.55 0.12
CA PRO A 32 26.87 -5.42 -1.01
C PRO A 32 26.25 -4.57 -2.13
N PRO A 33 27.07 -3.95 -3.01
CA PRO A 33 26.57 -3.33 -4.24
C PRO A 33 25.75 -4.33 -5.06
N LEU A 34 24.68 -3.83 -5.70
CA LEU A 34 23.83 -4.67 -6.54
C LEU A 34 24.62 -5.26 -7.71
N ASP A 35 24.45 -6.57 -7.91
CA ASP A 35 25.05 -7.32 -9.01
C ASP A 35 23.97 -7.70 -10.04
N ALA A 36 24.25 -7.43 -11.32
CA ALA A 36 23.36 -7.78 -12.43
C ALA A 36 23.14 -9.30 -12.55
N ALA A 37 24.10 -10.12 -12.12
CA ALA A 37 23.99 -11.57 -12.11
C ALA A 37 23.16 -12.11 -10.93
N ALA A 38 23.03 -11.32 -9.86
CA ALA A 38 22.23 -11.72 -8.70
C ALA A 38 20.74 -11.80 -9.04
N ALA A 39 20.01 -12.59 -8.26
CA ALA A 39 18.56 -12.65 -8.35
C ALA A 39 17.94 -11.30 -7.97
N GLY A 40 17.00 -10.83 -8.77
CA GLY A 40 16.30 -9.57 -8.54
C GLY A 40 15.44 -9.15 -9.73
N PRO A 41 14.60 -8.12 -9.57
CA PRO A 41 13.64 -7.69 -10.58
C PRO A 41 14.30 -7.18 -11.88
N TRP A 42 15.57 -6.77 -11.84
CA TRP A 42 16.33 -6.29 -12.99
C TRP A 42 16.60 -7.35 -14.07
N ARG A 43 16.38 -8.64 -13.77
CA ARG A 43 16.54 -9.72 -14.75
C ARG A 43 15.36 -9.80 -15.71
N ASP A 44 14.16 -9.54 -15.19
CA ASP A 44 12.90 -9.80 -15.90
C ASP A 44 12.12 -8.52 -16.22
N CYS A 45 12.43 -7.41 -15.55
CA CYS A 45 11.75 -6.13 -15.73
C CYS A 45 12.61 -5.13 -16.50
N ALA A 46 12.10 -4.65 -17.63
CA ALA A 46 12.79 -3.64 -18.46
C ALA A 46 12.89 -2.26 -17.79
N ARG A 47 11.99 -1.95 -16.84
CA ARG A 47 11.98 -0.69 -16.09
C ARG A 47 11.80 -0.97 -14.61
N LEU A 48 12.57 -0.24 -13.81
CA LEU A 48 12.55 -0.30 -12.35
C LEU A 48 12.37 1.11 -11.80
N LEU A 49 11.73 1.17 -10.63
CA LEU A 49 11.65 2.35 -9.80
C LEU A 49 12.57 2.17 -8.60
N VAL A 50 13.29 3.23 -8.24
CA VAL A 50 14.11 3.29 -7.05
C VAL A 50 13.56 4.40 -6.16
N GLU A 51 13.25 4.07 -4.91
CA GLU A 51 12.64 4.97 -3.93
C GLU A 51 13.45 4.98 -2.64
N GLU A 52 13.39 6.09 -1.91
CA GLU A 52 13.85 6.13 -0.52
C GLU A 52 13.14 5.04 0.30
N TYR A 53 13.87 4.34 1.17
CA TYR A 53 13.24 3.44 2.13
C TYR A 53 12.62 4.25 3.27
N ILE A 54 11.30 4.12 3.45
CA ILE A 54 10.55 4.78 4.51
C ILE A 54 10.32 3.79 5.66
N PRO A 55 10.99 3.94 6.83
CA PRO A 55 10.82 3.04 7.97
C PRO A 55 9.45 3.24 8.63
N GLY A 56 9.21 2.53 9.72
CA GLY A 56 7.96 2.64 10.49
C GLY A 56 6.85 1.73 9.97
N ARG A 57 5.62 2.23 10.03
CA ARG A 57 4.39 1.44 9.90
C ARG A 57 3.86 1.43 8.47
N GLU A 58 3.05 0.42 8.18
CA GLU A 58 2.30 0.31 6.93
C GLU A 58 0.83 0.61 7.17
N LEU A 59 0.28 1.53 6.39
CA LEU A 59 -1.10 1.95 6.48
C LEU A 59 -1.77 1.78 5.12
N SER A 60 -3.06 1.49 5.12
CA SER A 60 -3.85 1.43 3.90
C SER A 60 -5.18 2.13 4.07
N ALA A 61 -5.61 2.87 3.05
CA ALA A 61 -6.88 3.59 3.06
C ALA A 61 -7.76 3.16 1.89
N ALA A 62 -9.04 2.89 2.16
CA ALA A 62 -10.02 2.57 1.12
C ALA A 62 -10.81 3.82 0.71
N VAL A 63 -11.02 3.96 -0.59
CA VAL A 63 -11.93 4.95 -1.19
C VAL A 63 -13.00 4.18 -1.96
N LEU A 64 -14.26 4.53 -1.74
CA LEU A 64 -15.41 3.99 -2.47
C LEU A 64 -16.21 5.16 -3.02
N ASP A 65 -16.40 5.16 -4.34
CA ASP A 65 -16.84 6.28 -5.15
C ASP A 65 -15.98 7.52 -4.81
N ASP A 66 -16.59 8.58 -4.32
CA ASP A 66 -15.92 9.84 -4.02
C ASP A 66 -15.71 10.06 -2.50
N GLU A 67 -15.66 8.96 -1.73
CA GLU A 67 -15.58 8.98 -0.27
C GLU A 67 -14.45 8.07 0.26
N ALA A 68 -13.58 8.62 1.10
CA ALA A 68 -12.58 7.84 1.84
C ALA A 68 -13.22 7.18 3.07
N LEU A 69 -13.23 5.85 3.11
CA LEU A 69 -13.96 5.07 4.11
C LEU A 69 -13.22 4.98 5.44
N GLY A 70 -11.90 4.78 5.40
CA GLY A 70 -11.11 4.56 6.61
C GLY A 70 -9.67 4.19 6.31
N VAL A 71 -8.83 4.29 7.34
CA VAL A 71 -7.42 3.88 7.34
C VAL A 71 -7.25 2.72 8.30
N ILE A 72 -6.56 1.68 7.85
CA ILE A 72 -6.19 0.49 8.60
C ILE A 72 -4.67 0.40 8.70
N GLU A 73 -4.15 -0.07 9.83
CA GLU A 73 -2.73 -0.41 9.98
C GLU A 73 -2.52 -1.90 9.71
N LEU A 74 -1.45 -2.20 8.96
CA LEU A 74 -0.96 -3.56 8.74
C LEU A 74 0.31 -3.77 9.55
N ALA A 75 0.19 -4.50 10.65
CA ALA A 75 1.31 -4.85 11.52
C ALA A 75 1.71 -6.33 11.26
N PRO A 76 2.67 -6.60 10.36
CA PRO A 76 3.18 -7.95 10.18
C PRO A 76 3.78 -8.45 11.50
N THR A 77 3.52 -9.71 11.86
CA THR A 77 4.04 -10.30 13.10
C THR A 77 5.54 -10.59 13.03
N ARG A 78 6.13 -10.60 11.81
CA ARG A 78 7.56 -10.69 11.53
C ARG A 78 7.90 -9.96 10.22
N GLY A 79 8.94 -9.12 10.21
CA GLY A 79 9.53 -8.59 8.97
C GLY A 79 8.65 -7.59 8.17
N PHE A 80 8.83 -7.59 6.84
CA PHE A 80 8.14 -6.71 5.88
C PHE A 80 6.83 -7.34 5.39
N TYR A 81 5.87 -6.53 4.91
CA TYR A 81 4.60 -6.98 4.36
C TYR A 81 4.77 -7.54 2.92
N ASP A 82 5.24 -8.78 2.84
CA ASP A 82 5.43 -9.50 1.59
C ASP A 82 4.18 -10.29 1.14
N TYR A 83 4.31 -11.08 0.07
CA TYR A 83 3.22 -11.90 -0.46
C TYR A 83 2.70 -12.92 0.57
N GLU A 84 3.59 -13.53 1.36
CA GLU A 84 3.21 -14.54 2.35
C GLU A 84 2.40 -13.90 3.49
N ALA A 85 2.75 -12.68 3.88
CA ALA A 85 2.03 -11.88 4.86
C ALA A 85 0.62 -11.43 4.39
N LYS A 86 0.36 -11.40 3.07
CA LYS A 86 -0.91 -10.96 2.45
C LYS A 86 -1.98 -12.05 2.38
N TYR A 87 -1.60 -13.33 2.40
CA TYR A 87 -2.53 -14.44 2.13
C TYR A 87 -2.50 -15.59 3.15
N THR A 88 -1.57 -15.56 4.12
CA THR A 88 -1.54 -16.53 5.22
C THR A 88 -2.27 -15.98 6.44
N ASP A 89 -3.30 -16.70 6.88
CA ASP A 89 -4.06 -16.36 8.08
C ASP A 89 -3.15 -16.34 9.33
N GLY A 90 -3.30 -15.31 10.17
CA GLY A 90 -2.54 -15.13 11.41
C GLY A 90 -1.14 -14.50 11.31
N VAL A 91 -0.64 -14.14 10.12
CA VAL A 91 0.72 -13.56 9.94
C VAL A 91 0.75 -12.03 10.07
N THR A 92 -0.35 -11.34 9.76
CA THR A 92 -0.44 -9.87 9.87
C THR A 92 -1.60 -9.50 10.79
N ARG A 93 -1.34 -8.66 11.79
CA ARG A 93 -2.38 -8.08 12.63
C ARG A 93 -2.90 -6.82 11.96
N HIS A 94 -4.19 -6.79 11.69
CA HIS A 94 -4.88 -5.59 11.24
C HIS A 94 -5.38 -4.79 12.44
N ALA A 95 -5.15 -3.48 12.44
CA ALA A 95 -5.74 -2.58 13.43
C ALA A 95 -6.65 -1.57 12.72
N MET A 96 -7.95 -1.73 12.91
CA MET A 96 -9.00 -0.90 12.34
C MET A 96 -9.83 -0.23 13.46
N PRO A 97 -9.87 1.11 13.56
CA PRO A 97 -9.10 2.06 12.76
C PRO A 97 -7.60 2.03 13.11
N ALA A 98 -6.75 2.51 12.19
CA ALA A 98 -5.31 2.63 12.44
C ALA A 98 -5.03 3.44 13.73
N PRO A 99 -4.23 2.92 14.69
CA PRO A 99 -3.90 3.60 15.93
C PRO A 99 -2.79 4.64 15.72
N ILE A 100 -3.12 5.70 14.98
CA ILE A 100 -2.26 6.86 14.68
C ILE A 100 -2.91 8.13 15.22
N ASP A 101 -2.15 9.23 15.26
CA ASP A 101 -2.72 10.52 15.65
C ASP A 101 -3.82 10.97 14.65
N ARG A 102 -4.75 11.77 15.15
CA ARG A 102 -5.93 12.19 14.40
C ARG A 102 -5.56 12.93 13.12
N ASP A 103 -4.54 13.78 13.15
CA ASP A 103 -4.20 14.63 12.02
C ASP A 103 -3.58 13.80 10.89
N THR A 104 -2.71 12.84 11.23
CA THR A 104 -2.18 11.85 10.27
C THR A 104 -3.29 10.99 9.68
N TYR A 105 -4.25 10.52 10.49
CA TYR A 105 -5.40 9.75 9.99
C TYR A 105 -6.21 10.54 8.96
N GLN A 106 -6.51 11.82 9.25
CA GLN A 106 -7.22 12.69 8.31
C GLN A 106 -6.38 13.00 7.06
N ALA A 107 -5.07 13.17 7.21
CA ALA A 107 -4.16 13.38 6.08
C ALA A 107 -4.13 12.16 5.15
N ALA A 108 -4.13 10.94 5.69
CA ALA A 108 -4.19 9.70 4.91
C ALA A 108 -5.51 9.59 4.14
N LEU A 109 -6.66 9.84 4.77
CA LEU A 109 -7.96 9.86 4.07
C LEU A 109 -8.00 10.90 2.94
N LYS A 110 -7.56 12.13 3.23
CA LYS A 110 -7.54 13.22 2.24
C LYS A 110 -6.61 12.89 1.08
N THR A 111 -5.44 12.32 1.36
CA THR A 111 -4.46 11.93 0.34
C THR A 111 -4.99 10.79 -0.51
N ALA A 112 -5.61 9.77 0.09
CA ALA A 112 -6.21 8.66 -0.63
C ALA A 112 -7.31 9.13 -1.60
N LEU A 113 -8.21 10.01 -1.14
CA LEU A 113 -9.25 10.57 -1.98
C LEU A 113 -8.69 11.47 -3.09
N ALA A 114 -7.70 12.30 -2.78
CA ALA A 114 -7.05 13.14 -3.78
C ALA A 114 -6.35 12.30 -4.86
N ALA A 115 -5.68 11.22 -4.45
CA ALA A 115 -4.98 10.31 -5.34
C ALA A 115 -5.98 9.54 -6.23
N HIS A 116 -7.07 9.02 -5.67
CA HIS A 116 -8.18 8.38 -6.39
C HIS A 116 -8.70 9.29 -7.53
N ARG A 117 -9.01 10.55 -7.19
CA ARG A 117 -9.47 11.56 -8.15
C ARG A 117 -8.42 11.90 -9.20
N ALA A 118 -7.16 12.07 -8.80
CA ALA A 118 -6.08 12.50 -9.68
C ALA A 118 -5.81 11.51 -10.83
N VAL A 119 -5.97 10.21 -10.59
CA VAL A 119 -5.81 9.18 -11.62
C VAL A 119 -7.13 8.78 -12.31
N GLY A 120 -8.24 9.48 -12.00
CA GLY A 120 -9.55 9.21 -12.59
C GLY A 120 -10.16 7.87 -12.18
N CYS A 121 -9.86 7.37 -10.97
CA CYS A 121 -10.50 6.17 -10.46
C CYS A 121 -12.02 6.37 -10.30
N ARG A 122 -12.74 5.25 -10.37
CA ARG A 122 -14.18 5.12 -10.10
C ARG A 122 -14.42 3.82 -9.34
N GLY A 123 -15.58 3.68 -8.71
CA GLY A 123 -15.86 2.53 -7.84
C GLY A 123 -14.91 2.51 -6.66
N VAL A 124 -14.04 1.50 -6.55
CA VAL A 124 -13.16 1.35 -5.39
C VAL A 124 -11.69 1.49 -5.73
N SER A 125 -10.94 2.13 -4.84
CA SER A 125 -9.48 2.05 -4.82
C SER A 125 -8.96 1.88 -3.40
N ARG A 126 -7.75 1.35 -3.30
CA ARG A 126 -6.98 1.31 -2.06
C ARG A 126 -5.69 2.10 -2.24
N ALA A 127 -5.36 2.97 -1.30
CA ALA A 127 -4.12 3.72 -1.28
C ALA A 127 -3.24 3.16 -0.15
N ASP A 128 -2.03 2.74 -0.48
CA ASP A 128 -1.09 2.14 0.46
C ASP A 128 0.01 3.15 0.82
N PHE A 129 0.35 3.23 2.10
CA PHE A 129 1.22 4.25 2.68
C PHE A 129 2.31 3.63 3.57
N ARG A 130 3.45 4.32 3.64
CA ARG A 130 4.41 4.19 4.74
C ARG A 130 4.24 5.36 5.69
N TYR A 131 4.31 5.08 6.98
CA TYR A 131 4.24 6.08 8.03
C TYR A 131 5.45 5.95 8.95
N ASP A 132 6.39 6.87 8.78
CA ASP A 132 7.61 6.93 9.59
C ASP A 132 7.40 7.80 10.83
N ASP A 133 7.11 7.15 11.95
CA ASP A 133 7.01 7.74 13.28
C ASP A 133 8.22 7.42 14.17
N THR A 134 9.33 6.96 13.58
CA THR A 134 10.55 6.61 14.34
C THR A 134 11.18 7.82 15.03
N GLY A 135 10.98 9.02 14.49
CA GLY A 135 11.41 10.30 15.07
C GLY A 135 10.40 10.96 16.02
N GLY A 136 9.23 10.33 16.26
CA GLY A 136 8.16 10.85 17.10
C GLY A 136 6.82 11.01 16.37
N THR A 137 5.85 11.59 17.06
CA THR A 137 4.48 11.81 16.55
C THR A 137 4.17 13.32 16.50
N PRO A 138 3.66 13.87 15.38
CA PRO A 138 3.29 13.16 14.14
C PRO A 138 4.52 12.72 13.32
N GLY A 139 4.40 11.57 12.68
CA GLY A 139 5.39 11.01 11.78
C GLY A 139 5.24 11.50 10.34
N ARG A 140 6.13 11.05 9.44
CA ARG A 140 6.07 11.34 8.01
C ARG A 140 5.22 10.30 7.29
N LEU A 141 4.08 10.73 6.74
CA LEU A 141 3.21 9.90 5.89
C LEU A 141 3.62 10.01 4.41
N VAL A 142 3.83 8.87 3.75
CA VAL A 142 4.24 8.78 2.35
C VAL A 142 3.30 7.83 1.60
N LEU A 143 2.62 8.33 0.56
CA LEU A 143 1.82 7.51 -0.35
C LEU A 143 2.76 6.70 -1.26
N LEU A 144 2.55 5.39 -1.34
CA LEU A 144 3.34 4.50 -2.19
C LEU A 144 2.66 4.22 -3.53
N GLU A 145 1.41 3.77 -3.48
CA GLU A 145 0.67 3.33 -4.65
C GLU A 145 -0.84 3.42 -4.46
N ILE A 146 -1.56 3.34 -5.58
CA ILE A 146 -2.99 3.10 -5.60
C ILE A 146 -3.24 1.75 -6.28
N ASN A 147 -4.00 0.89 -5.60
CA ASN A 147 -4.57 -0.32 -6.15
C ASN A 147 -6.02 -0.05 -6.57
N THR A 148 -6.27 -0.10 -7.89
CA THR A 148 -7.58 0.16 -8.51
C THR A 148 -8.45 -1.11 -8.63
N GLN A 149 -7.93 -2.26 -8.25
CA GLN A 149 -8.65 -3.53 -8.21
C GLN A 149 -8.27 -4.31 -6.94
N PRO A 150 -8.61 -3.78 -5.75
CA PRO A 150 -8.25 -4.40 -4.50
C PRO A 150 -8.91 -5.77 -4.33
N GLY A 151 -8.29 -6.62 -3.51
CA GLY A 151 -8.88 -7.92 -3.15
C GLY A 151 -10.24 -7.77 -2.49
N MET A 152 -11.10 -8.77 -2.70
CA MET A 152 -12.48 -8.84 -2.16
C MET A 152 -12.74 -10.17 -1.45
N THR A 153 -11.70 -10.79 -0.90
CA THR A 153 -11.79 -12.01 -0.06
C THR A 153 -12.13 -11.62 1.38
N PRO A 154 -12.50 -12.59 2.26
CA PRO A 154 -12.77 -12.31 3.68
C PRO A 154 -11.62 -11.65 4.45
N LEU A 155 -10.38 -11.82 3.99
CA LEU A 155 -9.17 -11.21 4.57
C LEU A 155 -8.73 -9.92 3.86
N SER A 156 -9.52 -9.43 2.91
CA SER A 156 -9.16 -8.25 2.13
C SER A 156 -9.50 -6.95 2.88
N LEU A 157 -8.61 -5.97 2.75
CA LEU A 157 -8.66 -4.72 3.51
C LEU A 157 -9.88 -3.85 3.20
N VAL A 158 -10.31 -3.79 1.94
CA VAL A 158 -11.47 -2.96 1.55
C VAL A 158 -12.76 -3.45 2.23
N PRO A 159 -13.13 -4.74 2.14
CA PRO A 159 -14.24 -5.29 2.91
C PRO A 159 -14.15 -4.99 4.42
N GLU A 160 -12.98 -5.14 5.03
CA GLU A 160 -12.79 -4.89 6.46
C GLU A 160 -13.00 -3.41 6.83
N ILE A 161 -12.41 -2.49 6.06
CA ILE A 161 -12.57 -1.05 6.25
C ILE A 161 -14.05 -0.65 6.05
N ALA A 162 -14.72 -1.20 5.04
CA ALA A 162 -16.13 -0.96 4.77
C ALA A 162 -17.03 -1.46 5.92
N ALA A 163 -16.76 -2.67 6.43
CA ALA A 163 -17.51 -3.26 7.53
C ALA A 163 -17.40 -2.43 8.82
N HIS A 164 -16.23 -1.84 9.10
CA HIS A 164 -16.05 -0.91 10.22
C HIS A 164 -16.95 0.33 10.13
N ARG A 165 -17.37 0.71 8.91
CA ARG A 165 -18.35 1.79 8.66
C ARG A 165 -19.80 1.30 8.58
N GLY A 166 -20.05 0.03 8.91
CA GLY A 166 -21.38 -0.57 8.84
C GLY A 166 -21.83 -0.96 7.43
N LEU A 167 -20.93 -0.96 6.44
CA LEU A 167 -21.21 -1.40 5.08
C LEU A 167 -20.83 -2.89 4.95
N GLY A 168 -21.84 -3.76 4.95
CA GLY A 168 -21.63 -5.20 4.79
C GLY A 168 -21.09 -5.58 3.40
N PHE A 169 -20.50 -6.77 3.29
CA PHE A 169 -19.88 -7.25 2.04
C PHE A 169 -20.85 -7.24 0.85
N ASP A 170 -22.06 -7.77 1.02
CA ASP A 170 -23.06 -7.80 -0.05
C ASP A 170 -23.47 -6.39 -0.50
N GLN A 171 -23.55 -5.44 0.44
CA GLN A 171 -23.86 -4.04 0.14
C GLN A 171 -22.72 -3.35 -0.61
N LEU A 172 -21.47 -3.64 -0.22
CA LEU A 172 -20.28 -3.16 -0.91
C LEU A 172 -20.27 -3.67 -2.35
N VAL A 173 -20.46 -4.98 -2.57
CA VAL A 173 -20.50 -5.57 -3.91
C VAL A 173 -21.66 -5.01 -4.75
N ALA A 174 -22.85 -4.89 -4.15
CA ALA A 174 -24.01 -4.31 -4.83
C ALA A 174 -23.76 -2.85 -5.25
N ARG A 175 -23.09 -2.05 -4.42
CA ARG A 175 -22.73 -0.66 -4.73
C ARG A 175 -21.73 -0.58 -5.90
N LEU A 176 -20.72 -1.46 -5.92
CA LEU A 176 -19.78 -1.54 -7.04
C LEU A 176 -20.46 -1.94 -8.35
N LEU A 177 -21.37 -2.92 -8.30
CA LEU A 177 -22.14 -3.35 -9.48
C LEU A 177 -23.09 -2.25 -9.99
N ALA A 178 -23.70 -1.48 -9.09
CA ALA A 178 -24.59 -0.37 -9.46
C ALA A 178 -23.84 0.79 -10.13
N ASP A 179 -22.59 1.03 -9.75
CA ASP A 179 -21.75 2.03 -10.40
C ASP A 179 -21.27 1.57 -11.78
N ALA A 180 -20.94 0.28 -11.93
CA ALA A 180 -20.43 -0.34 -13.15
C ALA A 180 -21.38 -0.15 -14.35
N ALA A 181 -21.13 0.87 -15.16
CA ALA A 181 -21.86 1.15 -16.39
C ALA A 181 -20.92 1.72 -17.47
N ILE A 182 -21.25 1.45 -18.73
CA ILE A 182 -20.55 2.03 -19.89
C ILE A 182 -21.21 3.38 -20.21
N GLY A 183 -20.43 4.44 -20.37
CA GLY A 183 -20.91 5.74 -20.86
C GLY A 183 -21.42 6.73 -19.80
N LYS A 184 -21.05 6.55 -18.54
CA LYS A 184 -21.15 7.61 -17.50
C LYS A 184 -19.92 8.50 -17.51
#